data_AF-A0A7R8WVD4-F1
#
_entry.id   AF-A0A7R8WVD4-F1
#
_cell.length_a   1.000
_cell.length_b   1.000
_cell.length_c   1.000
_cell.angle_alpha   90.00
_cell.angle_beta   90.00
_cell.angle_gamma   90.00
#
_symmetry.space_group_name_H-M   'P 1'
#
loop_
_entity.id
_entity.type
_entity.pdbx_description
1 polymer ?
#
loop_
_entity_poly.entity_id
_entity_poly.type
_entity_poly.pdbx_seq_one_letter_code
_entity_poly.pdbx_strand_id
1 'polypeptide(L)'
;HISIKYGFRGANFSTVSACASSTHSIATAFDYIRLNRADVMITGGSEASVTKAGIGGFSSMKALSERNDDCLKASRPFDRERDGFVLGEGGGALILEELEHAKARGANIIAEVVGAGATADAHHMTAPHPEGLGARNVMKMALKDAGLNVTDVDYVNVHGTSTPLGDIAEIKAIKQVFKDHSYNLNISSTKSMTGHLLGAAGAIETIASIAAIQHNFIPPTINHHTFDPEIDEKLNLTLNEAQERKVNTVISNTFGFGGHNASIIIIIRLYNYHLSEDKDLARKLRPVIGFVPIRIQLFKRAFYHKSMNNDGKNGTSNERLEYLGDAVLSTIVAEYLFKKYPNKDEGFLTKMRSKIVKRKTLNDIADQMGLDLILSNYSQGRMSHSMLGNALEALVG
;
A
#
# COMPACT_ATOMS: atom_id res chain seq x y z
N HIS A 1 20.09 4.76 -13.41
CA HIS A 1 19.27 5.87 -13.98
C HIS A 1 18.37 6.56 -12.96
N ILE A 2 17.53 5.84 -12.20
CA ILE A 2 16.59 6.44 -11.23
C ILE A 2 17.32 7.29 -10.17
N SER A 3 18.30 6.73 -9.47
CA SER A 3 19.07 7.46 -8.45
C SER A 3 19.73 8.74 -9.00
N ILE A 4 20.37 8.67 -10.16
CA ILE A 4 21.01 9.83 -10.82
C ILE A 4 19.97 10.92 -11.15
N LYS A 5 18.82 10.52 -11.73
CA LYS A 5 17.77 11.46 -12.17
C LYS A 5 17.17 12.26 -11.01
N TYR A 6 17.00 11.62 -9.86
CA TYR A 6 16.34 12.23 -8.69
C TYR A 6 17.31 12.61 -7.56
N GLY A 7 18.61 12.42 -7.76
CA GLY A 7 19.64 12.73 -6.76
C GLY A 7 19.59 11.86 -5.51
N PHE A 8 19.02 10.65 -5.59
CA PHE A 8 18.94 9.74 -4.43
C PHE A 8 20.33 9.14 -4.13
N ARG A 9 20.76 9.24 -2.87
CA ARG A 9 22.10 8.82 -2.41
C ARG A 9 22.08 7.66 -1.40
N GLY A 10 20.93 7.01 -1.23
CA GLY A 10 20.78 5.82 -0.38
C GLY A 10 21.28 4.54 -1.05
N ALA A 11 20.93 3.39 -0.48
CA ALA A 11 21.29 2.08 -1.04
C ALA A 11 20.75 1.90 -2.47
N ASN A 12 21.60 1.38 -3.36
CA ASN A 12 21.29 1.22 -4.78
C ASN A 12 21.95 -0.06 -5.32
N PHE A 13 21.16 -1.13 -5.45
CA PHE A 13 21.60 -2.43 -5.95
C PHE A 13 20.39 -3.20 -6.53
N SER A 14 20.65 -4.33 -7.17
CA SER A 14 19.63 -5.25 -7.66
C SER A 14 19.79 -6.61 -7.00
N THR A 15 18.69 -7.22 -6.57
CA THR A 15 18.66 -8.62 -6.16
C THR A 15 18.63 -9.52 -7.39
N VAL A 16 19.29 -10.68 -7.30
CA VAL A 16 19.27 -11.71 -8.34
C VAL A 16 19.00 -13.06 -7.68
N SER A 17 17.80 -13.57 -7.89
CA SER A 17 17.34 -14.86 -7.36
C SER A 17 16.31 -15.48 -8.30
N ALA A 18 16.61 -15.48 -9.59
CA ALA A 18 15.73 -15.92 -10.67
C ALA A 18 14.32 -15.28 -10.56
N CYS A 19 13.27 -16.09 -10.64
CA CYS A 19 11.88 -15.63 -10.64
C CYS A 19 11.41 -15.00 -9.32
N ALA A 20 12.15 -15.19 -8.22
CA ALA A 20 11.86 -14.58 -6.92
C ALA A 20 12.52 -13.19 -6.73
N SER A 21 13.24 -12.68 -7.73
CA SER A 21 14.11 -11.49 -7.59
C SER A 21 13.37 -10.26 -7.08
N SER A 22 12.23 -9.91 -7.68
CA SER A 22 11.46 -8.74 -7.27
C SER A 22 10.88 -8.85 -5.86
N THR A 23 10.43 -10.05 -5.45
CA THR A 23 9.90 -10.26 -4.09
C THR A 23 11.02 -10.14 -3.07
N HIS A 24 12.21 -10.68 -3.36
CA HIS A 24 13.40 -10.44 -2.55
C HIS A 24 13.80 -8.95 -2.52
N SER A 25 13.67 -8.23 -3.63
CA SER A 25 13.90 -6.77 -3.66
C SER A 25 12.93 -6.04 -2.72
N ILE A 26 11.65 -6.42 -2.74
CA ILE A 26 10.61 -5.83 -1.88
C ILE A 26 10.89 -6.16 -0.41
N ALA A 27 11.18 -7.43 -0.09
CA ALA A 27 11.56 -7.87 1.25
C ALA A 27 12.81 -7.14 1.76
N THR A 28 13.82 -6.97 0.90
CA THR A 28 15.04 -6.25 1.27
C THR A 28 14.77 -4.76 1.50
N ALA A 29 13.95 -4.12 0.67
CA ALA A 29 13.55 -2.73 0.88
C ALA A 29 12.78 -2.55 2.21
N PHE A 30 11.87 -3.49 2.53
CA PHE A 30 11.20 -3.57 3.82
C PHE A 30 12.20 -3.71 4.99
N ASP A 31 13.21 -4.57 4.86
CA ASP A 31 14.28 -4.72 5.85
C ASP A 31 15.09 -3.44 6.05
N TYR A 32 15.47 -2.74 4.97
CA TYR A 32 16.20 -1.49 5.08
C TYR A 32 15.42 -0.43 5.84
N ILE A 33 14.11 -0.34 5.63
CA ILE A 33 13.24 0.61 6.33
C ILE A 33 13.10 0.24 7.81
N ARG A 34 12.71 -1.01 8.12
CA ARG A 34 12.49 -1.42 9.51
C ARG A 34 13.76 -1.47 10.36
N LEU A 35 14.93 -1.64 9.73
CA LEU A 35 16.24 -1.52 10.38
C LEU A 35 16.74 -0.08 10.48
N ASN A 36 15.90 0.91 10.15
CA ASN A 36 16.20 2.34 10.18
C ASN A 36 17.44 2.71 9.33
N ARG A 37 17.61 2.04 8.18
CA ARG A 37 18.68 2.31 7.21
C ARG A 37 18.22 3.18 6.04
N ALA A 38 16.92 3.38 5.88
CA ALA A 38 16.30 4.26 4.90
C ALA A 38 14.88 4.64 5.34
N ASP A 39 14.46 5.87 5.08
CA ASP A 39 13.05 6.28 5.29
C ASP A 39 12.16 5.88 4.10
N VAL A 40 12.72 5.91 2.88
CA VAL A 40 12.02 5.64 1.62
C VAL A 40 12.91 4.78 0.72
N MET A 41 12.33 3.72 0.14
CA MET A 41 13.01 2.82 -0.80
C MET A 41 12.15 2.61 -2.06
N ILE A 42 12.76 2.78 -3.24
CA ILE A 42 12.18 2.36 -4.51
C ILE A 42 12.57 0.90 -4.73
N THR A 43 11.59 0.03 -4.98
CA THR A 43 11.80 -1.41 -5.14
C THR A 43 10.87 -1.98 -6.21
N GLY A 44 11.10 -3.21 -6.66
CA GLY A 44 10.29 -3.88 -7.66
C GLY A 44 11.10 -4.81 -8.54
N GLY A 45 10.71 -4.93 -9.81
CA GLY A 45 11.44 -5.72 -10.79
C GLY A 45 10.88 -5.54 -12.19
N SER A 46 11.73 -5.79 -13.19
CA SER A 46 11.39 -5.75 -14.60
C SER A 46 12.14 -6.85 -15.33
N GLU A 47 11.52 -7.42 -16.35
CA GLU A 47 12.13 -8.41 -17.22
C GLU A 47 11.62 -8.25 -18.65
N ALA A 48 12.54 -8.38 -19.60
CA ALA A 48 12.26 -8.40 -21.04
C ALA A 48 13.00 -9.61 -21.67
N SER A 49 12.50 -10.80 -21.35
CA SER A 49 13.14 -12.09 -21.65
C SER A 49 12.59 -12.84 -22.87
N VAL A 50 11.55 -12.33 -23.52
CA VAL A 50 10.95 -12.88 -24.77
C VAL A 50 11.87 -12.53 -25.94
N THR A 51 12.99 -13.23 -25.94
CA THR A 51 14.02 -13.17 -26.98
C THR A 51 14.22 -14.57 -27.56
N LYS A 52 14.84 -14.68 -28.74
CA LYS A 52 15.17 -15.99 -29.32
C LYS A 52 16.00 -16.86 -28.36
N ALA A 53 16.93 -16.24 -27.62
CA ALA A 53 17.73 -16.92 -26.62
C ALA A 53 16.91 -17.34 -25.40
N GLY A 54 16.03 -16.48 -24.89
CA GLY A 54 15.14 -16.81 -23.77
C GLY A 54 14.19 -17.95 -24.08
N ILE A 55 13.45 -17.84 -25.20
CA ILE A 55 12.53 -18.90 -25.66
C ILE A 55 13.29 -20.20 -25.92
N GLY A 56 14.41 -20.16 -26.65
CA GLY A 56 15.22 -21.34 -26.93
C GLY A 56 15.79 -22.00 -25.67
N GLY A 57 16.27 -21.19 -24.72
CA GLY A 57 16.81 -21.65 -23.44
C GLY A 57 15.75 -22.35 -22.59
N PHE A 58 14.60 -21.72 -22.33
CA PHE A 58 13.54 -22.34 -21.52
C PHE A 58 12.88 -23.53 -22.23
N SER A 59 12.76 -23.51 -23.56
CA SER A 59 12.30 -24.65 -24.34
C SER A 59 13.27 -25.84 -24.21
N SER A 60 14.59 -25.62 -24.28
CA SER A 60 15.59 -26.68 -24.12
C SER A 60 15.56 -27.34 -22.73
N MET A 61 15.14 -26.59 -21.71
CA MET A 61 14.95 -27.09 -20.34
C MET A 61 13.57 -27.72 -20.11
N LYS A 62 12.70 -27.77 -21.14
CA LYS A 62 11.31 -28.26 -21.05
C LYS A 62 10.47 -27.56 -19.98
N ALA A 63 10.68 -26.24 -19.84
CA ALA A 63 9.98 -25.44 -18.84
C ALA A 63 8.75 -24.71 -19.40
N LEU A 64 8.70 -24.52 -20.72
CA LEU A 64 7.61 -23.82 -21.41
C LEU A 64 6.46 -24.77 -21.75
N SER A 65 5.24 -24.24 -21.78
CA SER A 65 4.11 -24.95 -22.39
C SER A 65 4.39 -25.24 -23.87
N GLU A 66 4.02 -26.44 -24.33
CA GLU A 66 4.15 -26.84 -25.75
C GLU A 66 2.84 -26.61 -26.52
N ARG A 67 1.82 -26.04 -25.86
CA ARG A 67 0.48 -25.79 -26.41
C ARG A 67 0.44 -24.58 -27.35
N ASN A 68 1.20 -24.66 -28.43
CA ASN A 68 1.33 -23.60 -29.43
C ASN A 68 0.03 -23.36 -30.21
N ASP A 69 -0.78 -24.40 -30.42
CA ASP A 69 -2.03 -24.33 -31.20
C ASP A 69 -3.21 -23.71 -30.43
N ASP A 70 -3.14 -23.61 -29.09
CA ASP A 70 -4.13 -22.94 -28.24
C ASP A 70 -3.42 -22.03 -27.23
N CYS A 71 -2.66 -21.07 -27.76
CA CYS A 71 -1.78 -20.20 -26.97
C CYS A 71 -2.53 -19.35 -25.93
N LEU A 72 -3.79 -18.95 -26.22
CA LEU A 72 -4.63 -18.17 -25.30
C LEU A 72 -4.98 -18.94 -24.02
N LYS A 73 -4.94 -20.28 -24.07
CA LYS A 73 -5.23 -21.15 -22.93
C LYS A 73 -4.01 -21.93 -22.44
N ALA A 74 -2.80 -21.58 -22.89
CA ALA A 74 -1.58 -22.30 -22.54
C ALA A 74 -1.19 -22.09 -21.06
N SER A 75 -1.37 -20.88 -20.52
CA SER A 75 -1.18 -20.63 -19.08
C SER A 75 -2.44 -21.06 -18.33
N ARG A 76 -2.36 -22.19 -17.62
CA ARG A 76 -3.47 -22.84 -16.91
C ARG A 76 -3.03 -23.44 -15.57
N PRO A 77 -2.67 -22.60 -14.57
CA PRO A 77 -2.29 -23.10 -13.27
C PRO A 77 -3.37 -24.01 -12.69
N PHE A 78 -2.95 -25.08 -12.01
CA PHE A 78 -3.82 -26.11 -11.38
C PHE A 78 -4.63 -27.01 -12.31
N ASP A 79 -4.72 -26.71 -13.61
CA ASP A 79 -5.41 -27.59 -14.56
C ASP A 79 -4.63 -28.90 -14.76
N ARG A 80 -5.33 -30.04 -14.83
CA ARG A 80 -4.71 -31.36 -15.01
C ARG A 80 -3.79 -31.44 -16.23
N GLU A 81 -4.09 -30.70 -17.29
CA GLU A 81 -3.34 -30.71 -18.55
C GLU A 81 -2.30 -29.59 -18.66
N ARG A 82 -1.93 -28.95 -17.55
CA ARG A 82 -0.82 -27.99 -17.53
C ARG A 82 0.51 -28.69 -17.87
N ASP A 83 1.31 -28.08 -18.72
CA ASP A 83 2.53 -28.69 -19.28
C ASP A 83 3.77 -27.80 -19.15
N GLY A 84 3.63 -26.57 -18.67
CA GLY A 84 4.71 -25.62 -18.51
C GLY A 84 4.19 -24.19 -18.45
N PHE A 85 5.09 -23.24 -18.18
CA PHE A 85 4.68 -21.83 -18.11
C PHE A 85 4.69 -21.17 -19.50
N VAL A 86 3.89 -20.11 -19.63
CA VAL A 86 3.97 -19.19 -20.78
C VAL A 86 4.91 -18.06 -20.43
N LEU A 87 5.97 -17.84 -21.22
CA LEU A 87 6.92 -16.76 -20.94
C LEU A 87 6.29 -15.38 -21.20
N GLY A 88 6.41 -14.47 -20.23
CA GLY A 88 5.94 -13.10 -20.34
C GLY A 88 7.03 -12.07 -20.06
N GLU A 89 6.72 -10.81 -20.32
CA GLU A 89 7.58 -9.66 -20.03
C GLU A 89 6.78 -8.59 -19.31
N GLY A 90 7.48 -7.72 -18.58
CA GLY A 90 6.86 -6.59 -17.91
C GLY A 90 7.71 -6.04 -16.79
N GLY A 91 7.17 -5.08 -16.07
CA GLY A 91 7.85 -4.51 -14.92
C GLY A 91 6.91 -3.72 -14.04
N GLY A 92 7.21 -3.72 -12.74
CA GLY A 92 6.49 -2.98 -11.72
C GLY A 92 7.48 -2.39 -10.73
N ALA A 93 7.15 -1.20 -10.22
CA ALA A 93 7.90 -0.56 -9.15
C ALA A 93 6.94 -0.11 -8.05
N LEU A 94 7.41 -0.21 -6.81
CA LEU A 94 6.75 0.24 -5.61
C LEU A 94 7.65 1.24 -4.88
N ILE A 95 7.03 2.16 -4.16
CA ILE A 95 7.71 3.03 -3.20
C ILE A 95 7.29 2.54 -1.82
N LEU A 96 8.24 1.98 -1.09
CA LEU A 96 8.06 1.68 0.33
C LEU A 96 8.59 2.83 1.16
N GLU A 97 7.94 3.07 2.29
CA GLU A 97 8.25 4.18 3.16
C GLU A 97 7.94 3.82 4.61
N GLU A 98 8.74 4.33 5.54
CA GLU A 98 8.47 4.22 6.97
C GLU A 98 7.11 4.85 7.30
N LEU A 99 6.31 4.15 8.08
CA LEU A 99 4.91 4.49 8.28
C LEU A 99 4.71 5.86 8.95
N GLU A 100 5.46 6.17 9.99
CA GLU A 100 5.33 7.45 10.70
C GLU A 100 5.87 8.61 9.85
N HIS A 101 6.93 8.40 9.08
CA HIS A 101 7.44 9.33 8.08
C HIS A 101 6.38 9.61 6.99
N ALA A 102 5.75 8.57 6.45
CA ALA A 102 4.66 8.67 5.49
C ALA A 102 3.46 9.46 6.06
N LYS A 103 3.08 9.18 7.32
CA LYS A 103 2.01 9.91 8.03
C LYS A 103 2.36 11.38 8.24
N ALA A 104 3.57 11.68 8.69
CA ALA A 104 4.03 13.03 9.00
C ALA A 104 3.95 13.96 7.78
N ARG A 105 4.24 13.44 6.58
CA ARG A 105 4.13 14.21 5.32
C ARG A 105 2.77 14.10 4.62
N GLY A 106 1.78 13.43 5.22
CA GLY A 106 0.44 13.24 4.64
C GLY A 106 0.42 12.41 3.36
N ALA A 107 1.27 11.38 3.26
CA ALA A 107 1.30 10.47 2.12
C ALA A 107 -0.01 9.67 1.99
N ASN A 108 -0.37 9.32 0.76
CA ASN A 108 -1.44 8.37 0.52
C ASN A 108 -0.92 6.94 0.73
N ILE A 109 -1.27 6.33 1.87
CA ILE A 109 -0.87 4.96 2.19
C ILE A 109 -1.80 4.00 1.47
N ILE A 110 -1.25 3.20 0.56
CA ILE A 110 -2.01 2.31 -0.32
C ILE A 110 -2.25 0.95 0.35
N ALA A 111 -1.22 0.41 0.99
CA ALA A 111 -1.19 -0.85 1.73
C ALA A 111 0.09 -0.89 2.60
N GLU A 112 0.21 -1.89 3.45
CA GLU A 112 1.39 -2.12 4.29
C GLU A 112 2.02 -3.47 3.99
N VAL A 113 3.34 -3.51 3.84
CA VAL A 113 4.12 -4.76 3.92
C VAL A 113 4.43 -4.98 5.38
N VAL A 114 3.96 -6.10 5.94
CA VAL A 114 4.07 -6.38 7.38
C VAL A 114 4.93 -7.59 7.71
N GLY A 115 5.23 -8.44 6.73
CA GLY A 115 6.18 -9.53 6.92
C GLY A 115 6.77 -10.01 5.62
N ALA A 116 7.97 -10.57 5.71
CA ALA A 116 8.65 -11.19 4.59
C ALA A 116 9.36 -12.47 5.02
N GLY A 117 9.55 -13.38 4.07
CA GLY A 117 10.29 -14.62 4.25
C GLY A 117 11.16 -14.92 3.04
N ALA A 118 12.31 -15.54 3.30
CA ALA A 118 13.19 -16.09 2.28
C ALA A 118 13.69 -17.47 2.72
N THR A 119 13.61 -18.47 1.84
CA THR A 119 14.15 -19.82 2.09
C THR A 119 14.81 -20.40 0.83
N ALA A 120 15.52 -21.51 1.02
CA ALA A 120 16.05 -22.32 -0.06
C ALA A 120 15.44 -23.73 -0.03
N ASP A 121 15.13 -24.32 -1.19
CA ASP A 121 14.69 -25.72 -1.24
C ASP A 121 15.82 -26.72 -0.96
N ALA A 122 17.07 -26.37 -1.33
CA ALA A 122 18.24 -27.23 -1.21
C ALA A 122 18.04 -28.65 -1.79
N HIS A 123 17.31 -28.76 -2.90
CA HIS A 123 16.86 -30.03 -3.47
C HIS A 123 17.31 -30.26 -4.91
N HIS A 124 16.88 -29.41 -5.84
CA HIS A 124 17.18 -29.55 -7.26
C HIS A 124 17.34 -28.17 -7.91
N MET A 125 18.02 -28.11 -9.06
CA MET A 125 18.28 -26.83 -9.74
C MET A 125 17.00 -26.19 -10.30
N THR A 126 16.08 -26.99 -10.82
CA THR A 126 14.86 -26.49 -11.50
C THR A 126 13.56 -27.01 -10.90
N ALA A 127 13.63 -27.97 -9.98
CA ALA A 127 12.45 -28.58 -9.37
C ALA A 127 12.34 -28.15 -7.91
N PRO A 128 11.13 -27.81 -7.43
CA PRO A 128 10.91 -27.55 -6.01
C PRO A 128 11.09 -28.85 -5.22
N HIS A 129 11.19 -28.74 -3.90
CA HIS A 129 11.09 -29.92 -3.06
C HIS A 129 9.70 -30.58 -3.25
N PRO A 130 9.57 -31.90 -3.50
CA PRO A 130 8.29 -32.56 -3.82
C PRO A 130 7.19 -32.40 -2.76
N GLU A 131 7.61 -32.27 -1.49
CA GLU A 131 6.73 -32.00 -0.34
C GLU A 131 6.48 -30.51 -0.06
N GLY A 132 6.93 -29.61 -0.95
CA GLY A 132 6.75 -28.17 -0.81
C GLY A 132 7.47 -27.56 0.41
N LEU A 133 8.59 -28.14 0.85
CA LEU A 133 9.24 -27.72 2.11
C LEU A 133 9.69 -26.26 2.09
N GLY A 134 10.32 -25.80 0.99
CA GLY A 134 10.73 -24.41 0.84
C GLY A 134 9.55 -23.45 0.88
N ALA A 135 8.52 -23.71 0.07
CA ALA A 135 7.26 -22.97 0.03
C ALA A 135 6.56 -22.92 1.40
N ARG A 136 6.50 -24.05 2.11
CA ARG A 136 5.91 -24.12 3.46
C ARG A 136 6.69 -23.29 4.46
N ASN A 137 8.02 -23.43 4.45
CA ASN A 137 8.88 -22.75 5.41
C ASN A 137 8.89 -21.24 5.16
N VAL A 138 8.87 -20.80 3.90
CA VAL A 138 8.87 -19.37 3.57
C VAL A 138 7.56 -18.68 4.00
N MET A 139 6.41 -19.33 3.79
CA MET A 139 5.13 -18.80 4.28
C MET A 139 5.09 -18.74 5.81
N LYS A 140 5.59 -19.78 6.52
CA LYS A 140 5.69 -19.77 7.99
C LYS A 140 6.62 -18.66 8.49
N MET A 141 7.74 -18.43 7.80
CA MET A 141 8.66 -17.34 8.13
C MET A 141 8.00 -15.98 7.94
N ALA A 142 7.32 -15.75 6.82
CA ALA A 142 6.63 -14.50 6.56
C ALA A 142 5.49 -14.23 7.56
N LEU A 143 4.71 -15.25 7.92
CA LEU A 143 3.67 -15.16 8.98
C LEU A 143 4.27 -14.82 10.34
N LYS A 144 5.37 -15.48 10.70
CA LYS A 144 6.09 -15.22 11.96
C LYS A 144 6.65 -13.81 11.99
N ASP A 145 7.24 -13.35 10.88
CA ASP A 145 7.80 -12.01 10.73
C ASP A 145 6.72 -10.93 10.86
N ALA A 146 5.52 -11.19 10.32
CA ALA A 146 4.35 -10.32 10.46
C ALA A 146 3.66 -10.38 11.83
N GLY A 147 3.98 -11.36 12.68
CA GLY A 147 3.26 -11.62 13.93
C GLY A 147 1.79 -12.01 13.71
N LEU A 148 1.47 -12.65 12.58
CA LEU A 148 0.11 -13.05 12.19
C LEU A 148 -0.11 -14.55 12.37
N ASN A 149 -1.35 -14.92 12.69
CA ASN A 149 -1.79 -16.30 12.68
C ASN A 149 -2.21 -16.72 11.27
N VAL A 150 -2.23 -18.03 11.03
CA VAL A 150 -2.71 -18.60 9.76
C VAL A 150 -4.15 -18.20 9.46
N THR A 151 -4.98 -18.00 10.49
CA THR A 151 -6.39 -17.59 10.39
C THR A 151 -6.59 -16.13 10.03
N ASP A 152 -5.53 -15.30 10.11
CA ASP A 152 -5.60 -13.87 9.78
C ASP A 152 -5.44 -13.59 8.28
N VAL A 153 -5.09 -14.62 7.50
CA VAL A 153 -4.90 -14.55 6.05
C VAL A 153 -6.24 -14.79 5.35
N ASP A 154 -6.55 -13.97 4.34
CA ASP A 154 -7.76 -14.10 3.53
C ASP A 154 -7.47 -14.70 2.15
N TYR A 155 -6.31 -14.37 1.58
CA TYR A 155 -5.96 -14.69 0.20
C TYR A 155 -4.48 -15.05 0.06
N VAL A 156 -4.20 -16.08 -0.74
CA VAL A 156 -2.85 -16.45 -1.18
C VAL A 156 -2.77 -16.30 -2.70
N ASN A 157 -2.04 -15.27 -3.14
CA ASN A 157 -1.60 -15.16 -4.53
C ASN A 157 -0.36 -16.06 -4.70
N VAL A 158 -0.55 -17.17 -5.39
CA VAL A 158 0.47 -18.22 -5.52
C VAL A 158 1.51 -17.89 -6.58
N HIS A 159 2.65 -18.60 -6.54
CA HIS A 159 3.56 -18.60 -7.67
C HIS A 159 2.96 -19.34 -8.88
N GLY A 160 2.24 -20.46 -8.69
CA GLY A 160 1.38 -21.13 -9.68
C GLY A 160 1.70 -20.86 -11.16
N THR A 161 2.72 -21.54 -11.70
CA THR A 161 3.31 -21.23 -13.01
C THR A 161 2.70 -22.05 -14.15
N SER A 162 1.70 -22.90 -13.89
CA SER A 162 1.24 -23.93 -14.83
C SER A 162 2.26 -25.06 -15.02
N THR A 163 3.16 -25.26 -14.03
CA THR A 163 4.11 -26.36 -14.07
C THR A 163 3.58 -27.55 -13.24
N PRO A 164 3.67 -28.80 -13.73
CA PRO A 164 3.14 -29.96 -13.00
C PRO A 164 3.65 -30.07 -11.57
N LEU A 165 4.98 -29.98 -11.38
CA LEU A 165 5.63 -30.12 -10.08
C LEU A 165 5.44 -28.89 -9.18
N GLY A 166 5.54 -27.68 -9.74
CA GLY A 166 5.47 -26.43 -9.00
C GLY A 166 4.12 -26.21 -8.35
N ASP A 167 3.05 -26.32 -9.14
CA ASP A 167 1.69 -26.07 -8.68
C ASP A 167 1.29 -27.05 -7.57
N ILE A 168 1.62 -28.35 -7.69
CA ILE A 168 1.33 -29.36 -6.65
C ILE A 168 2.13 -29.11 -5.38
N ALA A 169 3.43 -28.82 -5.50
CA ALA A 169 4.27 -28.56 -4.33
C ALA A 169 3.78 -27.34 -3.53
N GLU A 170 3.32 -26.29 -4.21
CA GLU A 170 2.78 -25.10 -3.57
C GLU A 170 1.43 -25.38 -2.88
N ILE A 171 0.51 -26.12 -3.52
CA ILE A 171 -0.76 -26.51 -2.90
C ILE A 171 -0.52 -27.39 -1.66
N LYS A 172 0.38 -28.37 -1.73
CA LYS A 172 0.78 -29.18 -0.57
C LYS A 172 1.30 -28.30 0.56
N ALA A 173 2.16 -27.33 0.24
CA ALA A 173 2.69 -26.39 1.21
C ALA A 173 1.59 -25.56 1.89
N ILE A 174 0.63 -25.02 1.11
CA ILE A 174 -0.50 -24.25 1.63
C ILE A 174 -1.32 -25.10 2.60
N LYS A 175 -1.70 -26.33 2.23
CA LYS A 175 -2.44 -27.23 3.13
C LYS A 175 -1.66 -27.51 4.42
N GLN A 176 -0.34 -27.68 4.36
CA GLN A 176 0.49 -27.92 5.55
C GLN A 176 0.63 -26.69 6.45
N VAL A 177 0.64 -25.47 5.89
CA VAL A 177 0.72 -24.22 6.66
C VAL A 177 -0.64 -23.92 7.30
N PHE A 178 -1.69 -23.88 6.49
CA PHE A 178 -3.00 -23.36 6.89
C PHE A 178 -3.93 -24.42 7.48
N LYS A 179 -3.65 -25.71 7.29
CA LYS A 179 -4.48 -26.83 7.79
C LYS A 179 -5.94 -26.62 7.39
N ASP A 180 -6.88 -26.72 8.33
CA ASP A 180 -8.32 -26.53 8.07
C ASP A 180 -8.65 -25.13 7.55
N HIS A 181 -7.85 -24.11 7.89
CA HIS A 181 -8.06 -22.76 7.35
C HIS A 181 -7.82 -22.70 5.83
N SER A 182 -7.11 -23.67 5.25
CA SER A 182 -6.90 -23.72 3.79
C SER A 182 -8.21 -23.80 2.99
N TYR A 183 -9.30 -24.29 3.60
CA TYR A 183 -10.62 -24.34 2.96
C TYR A 183 -11.39 -23.01 3.07
N ASN A 184 -10.94 -22.06 3.90
CA ASN A 184 -11.58 -20.75 4.09
C ASN A 184 -10.85 -19.61 3.37
N LEU A 185 -9.67 -19.90 2.81
CA LEU A 185 -8.83 -18.99 2.03
C LEU A 185 -9.27 -18.97 0.56
N ASN A 186 -9.08 -17.83 -0.07
CA ASN A 186 -8.97 -17.79 -1.52
C ASN A 186 -7.53 -18.08 -1.93
N ILE A 187 -7.35 -18.81 -3.02
CA ILE A 187 -6.06 -19.10 -3.65
C ILE A 187 -6.24 -18.77 -5.12
N SER A 188 -5.30 -18.07 -5.75
CA SER A 188 -5.31 -17.91 -7.21
C SER A 188 -3.94 -17.58 -7.77
N SER A 189 -3.77 -17.78 -9.08
CA SER A 189 -2.57 -17.40 -9.83
C SER A 189 -2.92 -16.42 -10.95
N THR A 190 -2.36 -15.22 -10.80
CA THR A 190 -2.47 -14.15 -11.82
C THR A 190 -1.71 -14.48 -13.12
N LYS A 191 -0.79 -15.46 -13.09
CA LYS A 191 -0.01 -15.87 -14.28
C LYS A 191 -0.85 -16.52 -15.37
N SER A 192 -2.05 -17.00 -15.04
CA SER A 192 -3.06 -17.44 -16.02
C SER A 192 -3.42 -16.32 -17.00
N MET A 193 -3.34 -15.05 -16.57
CA MET A 193 -3.64 -13.86 -17.38
C MET A 193 -2.38 -13.15 -17.88
N THR A 194 -1.30 -13.14 -17.11
CA THR A 194 -0.11 -12.34 -17.39
C THR A 194 1.05 -13.13 -17.99
N GLY A 195 0.99 -14.47 -17.94
CA GLY A 195 2.14 -15.33 -18.17
C GLY A 195 3.14 -15.26 -17.02
N HIS A 196 4.33 -15.80 -17.23
CA HIS A 196 5.41 -15.79 -16.25
C HIS A 196 6.48 -14.76 -16.60
N LEU A 197 6.49 -13.64 -15.86
CA LEU A 197 7.35 -12.48 -16.11
C LEU A 197 8.73 -12.59 -15.43
N LEU A 198 9.19 -13.81 -15.14
CA LEU A 198 10.45 -14.12 -14.45
C LEU A 198 10.75 -13.16 -13.28
N GLY A 199 11.83 -12.39 -13.35
CA GLY A 199 12.27 -11.47 -12.29
C GLY A 199 11.32 -10.32 -11.97
N ALA A 200 10.34 -10.03 -12.84
CA ALA A 200 9.28 -9.03 -12.60
C ALA A 200 8.02 -9.60 -11.94
N ALA A 201 7.90 -10.93 -11.87
CA ALA A 201 6.69 -11.63 -11.44
C ALA A 201 6.20 -11.13 -10.08
N GLY A 202 7.07 -11.13 -9.07
CA GLY A 202 6.74 -10.68 -7.73
C GLY A 202 6.31 -9.22 -7.62
N ALA A 203 6.83 -8.31 -8.44
CA ALA A 203 6.42 -6.91 -8.44
C ALA A 203 4.98 -6.75 -8.95
N ILE A 204 4.65 -7.40 -10.08
CA ILE A 204 3.32 -7.37 -10.67
C ILE A 204 2.31 -8.10 -9.76
N GLU A 205 2.70 -9.22 -9.17
CA GLU A 205 1.89 -9.99 -8.22
C GLU A 205 1.62 -9.24 -6.92
N THR A 206 2.60 -8.48 -6.42
CA THR A 206 2.41 -7.56 -5.29
C THR A 206 1.39 -6.48 -5.63
N ILE A 207 1.48 -5.88 -6.82
CA ILE A 207 0.51 -4.86 -7.28
C ILE A 207 -0.89 -5.46 -7.42
N ALA A 208 -1.01 -6.67 -7.99
CA ALA A 208 -2.28 -7.38 -8.08
C ALA A 208 -2.86 -7.72 -6.70
N SER A 209 -2.01 -8.13 -5.75
CA SER A 209 -2.40 -8.40 -4.36
C SER A 209 -2.91 -7.14 -3.65
N ILE A 210 -2.24 -5.99 -3.86
CA ILE A 210 -2.70 -4.69 -3.36
C ILE A 210 -4.05 -4.33 -3.99
N ALA A 211 -4.21 -4.51 -5.31
CA ALA A 211 -5.48 -4.26 -5.99
C ALA A 211 -6.60 -5.14 -5.42
N ALA A 212 -6.32 -6.41 -5.13
CA ALA A 212 -7.30 -7.32 -4.54
C ALA A 212 -7.82 -6.82 -3.19
N ILE A 213 -6.91 -6.29 -2.35
CA ILE A 213 -7.25 -5.66 -1.07
C ILE A 213 -8.09 -4.39 -1.27
N GLN A 214 -7.64 -3.48 -2.13
CA GLN A 214 -8.31 -2.19 -2.34
C GLN A 214 -9.72 -2.34 -2.93
N HIS A 215 -9.93 -3.37 -3.75
CA HIS A 215 -11.20 -3.61 -4.43
C HIS A 215 -12.07 -4.67 -3.75
N ASN A 216 -11.61 -5.30 -2.66
CA ASN A 216 -12.29 -6.45 -2.03
C ASN A 216 -12.70 -7.50 -3.08
N PHE A 217 -11.71 -7.89 -3.88
CA PHE A 217 -11.92 -8.67 -5.08
C PHE A 217 -10.73 -9.60 -5.33
N ILE A 218 -10.97 -10.89 -5.44
CA ILE A 218 -9.94 -11.89 -5.71
C ILE A 218 -9.87 -12.14 -7.22
N PRO A 219 -8.70 -11.92 -7.86
CA PRO A 219 -8.55 -12.19 -9.28
C PRO A 219 -8.65 -13.70 -9.56
N PRO A 220 -9.23 -14.10 -10.71
CA PRO A 220 -9.39 -15.51 -11.03
C PRO A 220 -8.08 -16.14 -11.49
N THR A 221 -7.99 -17.46 -11.34
CA THR A 221 -7.10 -18.30 -12.15
C THR A 221 -7.88 -18.74 -13.39
N ILE A 222 -7.66 -18.11 -14.55
CA ILE A 222 -8.37 -18.45 -15.79
C ILE A 222 -7.79 -19.70 -16.47
N ASN A 223 -8.48 -20.20 -17.49
CA ASN A 223 -8.09 -21.34 -18.34
C ASN A 223 -8.08 -22.71 -17.65
N HIS A 224 -8.79 -22.86 -16.53
CA HIS A 224 -8.96 -24.15 -15.87
C HIS A 224 -10.19 -24.88 -16.45
N HIS A 225 -9.98 -26.04 -17.05
CA HIS A 225 -11.01 -26.83 -17.73
C HIS A 225 -11.13 -28.24 -17.16
N THR A 226 -10.02 -28.84 -16.74
CA THR A 226 -9.96 -30.23 -16.31
C THR A 226 -9.40 -30.31 -14.90
N PHE A 227 -10.21 -30.87 -14.00
CA PHE A 227 -9.83 -31.07 -12.61
C PHE A 227 -8.64 -32.02 -12.45
N ASP A 228 -7.65 -31.59 -11.66
CA ASP A 228 -6.50 -32.41 -11.27
C ASP A 228 -6.82 -33.18 -9.98
N PRO A 229 -6.91 -34.52 -10.01
CA PRO A 229 -7.21 -35.33 -8.82
C PRO A 229 -6.12 -35.30 -7.74
N GLU A 230 -4.93 -34.76 -8.02
CA GLU A 230 -3.90 -34.53 -6.99
C GLU A 230 -4.20 -33.30 -6.12
N ILE A 231 -5.11 -32.44 -6.56
CA ILE A 231 -5.54 -31.23 -5.86
C ILE A 231 -6.84 -31.52 -5.10
N ASP A 232 -6.90 -31.08 -3.84
CA ASP A 232 -8.10 -31.22 -3.04
C ASP A 232 -9.20 -30.28 -3.53
N GLU A 233 -10.31 -30.85 -4.00
CA GLU A 233 -11.46 -30.13 -4.56
C GLU A 233 -12.12 -29.14 -3.59
N LYS A 234 -11.85 -29.27 -2.28
CA LYS A 234 -12.39 -28.35 -1.26
C LYS A 234 -11.65 -27.02 -1.20
N LEU A 235 -10.49 -26.92 -1.84
CA LEU A 235 -9.73 -25.67 -1.89
C LEU A 235 -10.42 -24.67 -2.82
N ASN A 236 -10.58 -23.42 -2.36
CA ASN A 236 -11.09 -22.35 -3.20
C ASN A 236 -9.95 -21.74 -4.05
N LEU A 237 -9.68 -22.36 -5.20
CA LEU A 237 -8.67 -21.93 -6.16
C LEU A 237 -9.10 -20.76 -7.08
N THR A 238 -10.26 -20.13 -6.79
CA THR A 238 -10.82 -18.99 -7.54
C THR A 238 -10.75 -19.21 -9.06
N LEU A 239 -11.23 -20.37 -9.52
CA LEU A 239 -11.06 -20.82 -10.90
C LEU A 239 -12.03 -20.12 -11.86
N ASN A 240 -11.50 -19.60 -12.97
CA ASN A 240 -12.16 -18.94 -14.11
C ASN A 240 -12.95 -17.66 -13.82
N GLU A 241 -13.63 -17.59 -12.69
CA GLU A 241 -14.45 -16.47 -12.27
C GLU A 241 -13.87 -15.81 -11.04
N ALA A 242 -13.78 -14.49 -11.10
CA ALA A 242 -13.29 -13.71 -9.99
C ALA A 242 -14.32 -13.73 -8.85
N GLN A 243 -13.85 -13.52 -7.62
CA GLN A 243 -14.74 -13.56 -6.45
C GLN A 243 -14.68 -12.24 -5.68
N GLU A 244 -15.84 -11.62 -5.48
CA GLU A 244 -15.98 -10.52 -4.53
C GLU A 244 -15.84 -11.06 -3.11
N ARG A 245 -14.89 -10.51 -2.36
CA ARG A 245 -14.62 -10.91 -0.98
C ARG A 245 -13.92 -9.78 -0.26
N LYS A 246 -14.28 -9.52 1.00
CA LYS A 246 -13.47 -8.63 1.83
C LYS A 246 -12.08 -9.22 2.04
N VAL A 247 -11.04 -8.51 1.60
CA VAL A 247 -9.64 -8.96 1.70
C VAL A 247 -8.87 -7.96 2.56
N ASN A 248 -8.37 -8.41 3.70
CA ASN A 248 -7.54 -7.59 4.58
C ASN A 248 -6.08 -8.00 4.55
N THR A 249 -5.82 -9.30 4.36
CA THR A 249 -4.47 -9.88 4.44
C THR A 249 -4.22 -10.81 3.25
N VAL A 250 -3.14 -10.52 2.52
CA VAL A 250 -2.70 -11.31 1.37
C VAL A 250 -1.28 -11.81 1.58
N ILE A 251 -1.06 -13.09 1.29
CA ILE A 251 0.29 -13.63 1.05
C ILE A 251 0.54 -13.65 -0.45
N SER A 252 1.68 -13.13 -0.90
CA SER A 252 2.15 -13.27 -2.28
C SER A 252 3.43 -14.09 -2.31
N ASN A 253 3.40 -15.22 -3.02
CA ASN A 253 4.51 -16.16 -3.13
C ASN A 253 5.21 -16.08 -4.49
N THR A 254 6.54 -16.14 -4.48
CA THR A 254 7.34 -16.33 -5.69
C THR A 254 8.48 -17.30 -5.48
N PHE A 255 8.65 -18.23 -6.43
CA PHE A 255 9.67 -19.27 -6.34
C PHE A 255 10.55 -19.24 -7.60
N GLY A 256 11.86 -19.19 -7.43
CA GLY A 256 12.84 -19.13 -8.50
C GLY A 256 13.64 -20.43 -8.61
N PHE A 257 14.15 -20.67 -9.82
CA PHE A 257 15.17 -21.68 -10.06
C PHE A 257 16.36 -21.50 -9.11
N GLY A 258 17.04 -22.61 -8.79
CA GLY A 258 18.01 -22.69 -7.70
C GLY A 258 17.38 -22.88 -6.32
N GLY A 259 16.04 -23.03 -6.27
CA GLY A 259 15.29 -23.21 -5.03
C GLY A 259 15.10 -21.91 -4.25
N HIS A 260 15.15 -20.75 -4.91
CA HIS A 260 14.98 -19.45 -4.26
C HIS A 260 13.50 -19.19 -3.94
N ASN A 261 13.12 -19.23 -2.68
CA ASN A 261 11.73 -19.01 -2.28
C ASN A 261 11.58 -17.69 -1.54
N ALA A 262 10.64 -16.86 -1.96
CA ALA A 262 10.33 -15.60 -1.31
C ALA A 262 8.81 -15.46 -1.11
N SER A 263 8.42 -14.91 0.02
CA SER A 263 7.01 -14.64 0.37
C SER A 263 6.92 -13.31 1.09
N ILE A 264 5.91 -12.51 0.77
CA ILE A 264 5.61 -11.25 1.45
C ILE A 264 4.14 -11.23 1.88
N ILE A 265 3.88 -10.55 2.99
CA ILE A 265 2.53 -10.33 3.52
C ILE A 265 2.17 -8.87 3.41
N ILE A 266 1.04 -8.64 2.75
CA ILE A 266 0.48 -7.32 2.50
C ILE A 266 -0.84 -7.24 3.25
N ILE A 267 -1.04 -6.16 4.00
CA ILE A 267 -2.30 -5.88 4.64
C ILE A 267 -2.82 -4.50 4.27
N ILE A 268 -4.11 -4.29 4.50
CA ILE A 268 -4.65 -2.97 4.75
C ILE A 268 -5.03 -2.88 6.22
N ARG A 269 -4.32 -2.05 6.99
CA ARG A 269 -4.94 -1.49 8.18
C ARG A 269 -5.79 -0.34 7.69
N LEU A 270 -7.06 -0.37 8.05
CA LEU A 270 -7.82 0.85 8.15
C LEU A 270 -7.17 1.69 9.26
N TYR A 271 -6.04 2.34 8.98
CA TYR A 271 -5.90 3.70 9.43
C TYR A 271 -7.19 4.36 8.97
N ASN A 272 -7.93 5.00 9.85
CA ASN A 272 -9.21 5.62 9.53
C ASN A 272 -9.03 6.80 8.54
N TYR A 273 -8.43 6.58 7.38
CA TYR A 273 -8.58 7.34 6.17
C TYR A 273 -9.95 7.00 5.62
N HIS A 274 -10.99 7.52 6.27
CA HIS A 274 -12.17 7.85 5.50
C HIS A 274 -11.66 8.75 4.38
N LEU A 275 -11.81 8.30 3.12
CA LEU A 275 -11.84 9.23 2.00
C LEU A 275 -12.72 10.38 2.47
N SER A 276 -12.14 11.56 2.67
CA SER A 276 -12.84 12.73 3.18
C SER A 276 -14.20 12.82 2.52
N GLU A 277 -15.29 12.76 3.30
CA GLU A 277 -16.68 12.81 2.78
C GLU A 277 -16.88 14.02 1.84
N ASP A 278 -16.09 15.08 2.05
CA ASP A 278 -16.00 16.27 1.21
C ASP A 278 -14.60 16.32 0.55
N LYS A 279 -14.43 15.64 -0.58
CA LYS A 279 -13.15 15.55 -1.32
C LYS A 279 -12.70 16.91 -1.87
N ASP A 280 -13.64 17.79 -2.22
CA ASP A 280 -13.32 19.11 -2.76
C ASP A 280 -12.72 20.01 -1.67
N LEU A 281 -13.30 19.99 -0.45
CA LEU A 281 -12.74 20.70 0.69
C LEU A 281 -11.34 20.20 1.05
N ALA A 282 -11.15 18.88 1.11
CA ALA A 282 -9.85 18.29 1.43
C ALA A 282 -8.76 18.70 0.42
N ARG A 283 -9.10 18.75 -0.87
CA ARG A 283 -8.19 19.19 -1.94
C ARG A 283 -7.81 20.66 -1.80
N LYS A 284 -8.78 21.51 -1.43
CA LYS A 284 -8.57 22.95 -1.21
C LYS A 284 -7.81 23.26 0.08
N LEU A 285 -8.02 22.49 1.15
CA LEU A 285 -7.35 22.66 2.44
C LEU A 285 -5.90 22.16 2.45
N ARG A 286 -5.59 21.08 1.72
CA ARG A 286 -4.24 20.50 1.68
C ARG A 286 -3.11 21.52 1.46
N PRO A 287 -3.17 22.44 0.47
CA PRO A 287 -2.11 23.45 0.29
C PRO A 287 -2.03 24.46 1.43
N VAL A 288 -3.10 24.65 2.21
CA VAL A 288 -3.18 25.61 3.32
C VAL A 288 -2.61 25.02 4.62
N ILE A 289 -3.00 23.79 4.96
CA ILE A 289 -2.63 23.16 6.24
C ILE A 289 -1.44 22.18 6.12
N GLY A 290 -1.02 21.84 4.89
CA GLY A 290 0.13 20.97 4.63
C GLY A 290 -0.15 19.46 4.74
N PHE A 291 -1.37 19.06 5.08
CA PHE A 291 -1.78 17.65 5.19
C PHE A 291 -3.24 17.44 4.73
N VAL A 292 -3.64 16.18 4.53
CA VAL A 292 -5.04 15.83 4.20
C VAL A 292 -5.82 15.64 5.52
N PRO A 293 -6.86 16.44 5.80
CA PRO A 293 -7.57 16.39 7.07
C PRO A 293 -8.42 15.11 7.21
N ILE A 294 -8.14 14.33 8.26
CA ILE A 294 -8.77 13.02 8.51
C ILE A 294 -10.25 13.15 8.91
N ARG A 295 -10.61 14.16 9.73
CA ARG A 295 -11.99 14.46 10.12
C ARG A 295 -12.48 15.73 9.44
N ILE A 296 -12.70 15.67 8.13
CA ILE A 296 -13.05 16.84 7.31
C ILE A 296 -14.23 17.65 7.86
N GLN A 297 -15.20 17.00 8.52
CA GLN A 297 -16.35 17.69 9.12
C GLN A 297 -15.96 18.64 10.26
N LEU A 298 -14.85 18.41 10.97
CA LEU A 298 -14.32 19.35 11.96
C LEU A 298 -13.74 20.60 11.27
N PHE A 299 -12.98 20.39 10.21
CA PHE A 299 -12.44 21.49 9.39
C PHE A 299 -13.57 22.27 8.72
N LYS A 300 -14.61 21.60 8.24
CA LYS A 300 -15.83 22.24 7.71
C LYS A 300 -16.52 23.10 8.76
N ARG A 301 -16.54 22.66 10.02
CA ARG A 301 -17.10 23.45 11.14
C ARG A 301 -16.32 24.72 11.43
N ALA A 302 -15.00 24.75 11.20
CA ALA A 302 -14.21 25.97 11.35
C ALA A 302 -14.74 27.13 10.49
N PHE A 303 -15.40 26.80 9.38
CA PHE A 303 -15.95 27.74 8.41
C PHE A 303 -17.42 28.11 8.63
N TYR A 304 -18.11 27.57 9.64
CA TYR A 304 -19.49 27.96 9.96
C TYR A 304 -19.54 29.16 10.91
N HIS A 305 -19.95 30.32 10.40
CA HIS A 305 -20.07 31.55 11.19
C HIS A 305 -21.49 31.77 11.71
N LYS A 306 -21.62 32.22 12.96
CA LYS A 306 -22.92 32.47 13.65
C LYS A 306 -23.80 33.49 12.92
N SER A 307 -23.19 34.43 12.20
CA SER A 307 -23.90 35.45 11.41
C SER A 307 -24.68 34.89 10.21
N MET A 308 -24.51 33.59 9.89
CA MET A 308 -25.17 32.91 8.78
C MET A 308 -26.24 31.89 9.18
N ASN A 309 -26.49 31.68 10.48
CA ASN A 309 -27.59 30.82 10.94
C ASN A 309 -28.92 31.59 10.89
N ASN A 310 -29.70 31.38 9.83
CA ASN A 310 -31.04 31.96 9.69
C ASN A 310 -32.15 31.19 10.44
N ASP A 311 -31.86 30.04 11.04
CA ASP A 311 -32.87 29.25 11.75
C ASP A 311 -32.46 29.03 13.20
N GLY A 312 -33.25 29.60 14.12
CA GLY A 312 -33.06 29.57 15.58
C GLY A 312 -33.22 28.20 16.24
N LYS A 313 -32.66 27.14 15.66
CA LYS A 313 -32.63 25.78 16.22
C LYS A 313 -31.19 25.24 16.23
N ASN A 314 -30.57 25.17 17.41
CA ASN A 314 -29.36 24.37 17.72
C ASN A 314 -28.32 24.24 16.58
N GLY A 315 -27.97 25.34 15.92
CA GLY A 315 -26.98 25.35 14.85
C GLY A 315 -25.57 25.14 15.40
N THR A 316 -24.80 24.26 14.75
CA THR A 316 -23.37 24.06 15.03
C THR A 316 -22.61 25.38 14.81
N SER A 317 -22.01 25.92 15.87
CA SER A 317 -21.18 27.14 15.85
C SER A 317 -19.70 26.78 15.94
N ASN A 318 -18.84 27.59 15.30
CA ASN A 318 -17.38 27.47 15.38
C ASN A 318 -16.78 28.11 16.65
N GLU A 319 -17.58 28.77 17.51
CA GLU A 319 -17.10 29.50 18.70
C GLU A 319 -16.13 28.69 19.57
N ARG A 320 -16.40 27.40 19.82
CA ARG A 320 -15.50 26.55 20.62
C ARG A 320 -14.12 26.36 19.98
N LEU A 321 -14.08 26.27 18.65
CA LEU A 321 -12.84 26.15 17.89
C LEU A 321 -12.11 27.50 17.88
N GLU A 322 -12.82 28.62 17.74
CA GLU A 322 -12.23 29.96 17.85
C GLU A 322 -11.55 30.17 19.21
N TYR A 323 -12.21 29.82 20.32
CA TYR A 323 -11.63 29.94 21.66
C TYR A 323 -10.40 29.03 21.86
N LEU A 324 -10.45 27.80 21.32
CA LEU A 324 -9.31 26.89 21.38
C LEU A 324 -8.13 27.42 20.56
N GLY A 325 -8.41 27.90 19.35
CA GLY A 325 -7.42 28.50 18.46
C GLY A 325 -6.73 29.72 19.06
N ASP A 326 -7.49 30.63 19.68
CA ASP A 326 -6.92 31.79 20.37
C ASP A 326 -6.00 31.37 21.53
N ALA A 327 -6.37 30.33 22.29
CA ALA A 327 -5.53 29.80 23.36
C ALA A 327 -4.23 29.17 22.82
N VAL A 328 -4.30 28.40 21.73
CA VAL A 328 -3.14 27.78 21.08
C VAL A 328 -2.21 28.85 20.50
N LEU A 329 -2.75 29.81 19.74
CA LEU A 329 -2.00 30.93 19.17
C LEU A 329 -1.34 31.76 20.27
N SER A 330 -2.08 32.06 21.34
CA SER A 330 -1.55 32.79 22.49
C SER A 330 -0.40 32.05 23.16
N THR A 331 -0.48 30.72 23.28
CA THR A 331 0.57 29.88 23.86
C THR A 331 1.83 29.87 23.01
N ILE A 332 1.69 29.65 21.69
CA ILE A 332 2.82 29.63 20.75
C ILE A 332 3.52 30.99 20.72
N VAL A 333 2.75 32.08 20.66
CA VAL A 333 3.31 33.44 20.65
C VAL A 333 3.98 33.76 21.99
N ALA A 334 3.41 33.33 23.12
CA ALA A 334 4.03 33.50 24.43
C ALA A 334 5.38 32.77 24.51
N GLU A 335 5.45 31.52 24.06
CA GLU A 335 6.71 30.75 24.03
C GLU A 335 7.76 31.44 23.15
N TYR A 336 7.38 31.89 21.95
CA TYR A 336 8.28 32.61 21.06
C TYR A 336 8.79 33.92 21.67
N LEU A 337 7.91 34.71 22.28
CA LEU A 337 8.28 35.96 22.95
C LEU A 337 9.19 35.72 24.15
N PHE A 338 8.93 34.68 24.94
CA PHE A 338 9.76 34.31 26.08
C PHE A 338 11.18 33.93 25.64
N LYS A 339 11.32 33.09 24.60
CA LYS A 339 12.62 32.72 24.04
C LYS A 339 13.37 33.92 23.44
N LYS A 340 12.65 34.84 22.79
CA LYS A 340 13.24 36.01 22.13
C LYS A 340 13.61 37.14 23.08
N TYR A 341 12.85 37.30 24.17
CA TYR A 341 13.01 38.38 25.15
C TYR A 341 13.07 37.83 26.59
N PRO A 342 14.07 37.00 26.93
CA PRO A 342 14.11 36.26 28.19
C PRO A 342 14.20 37.13 29.45
N ASN A 343 14.65 38.38 29.31
CA ASN A 343 14.88 39.32 30.42
C ASN A 343 13.80 40.41 30.53
N LYS A 344 12.68 40.31 29.80
CA LYS A 344 11.59 41.28 29.87
C LYS A 344 10.52 40.85 30.85
N ASP A 345 9.86 41.82 31.48
CA ASP A 345 8.77 41.57 32.41
C ASP A 345 7.50 41.05 31.70
N GLU A 346 6.64 40.40 32.47
CA GLU A 346 5.39 39.80 31.98
C GLU A 346 4.43 40.82 31.34
N GLY A 347 4.46 42.08 31.82
CA GLY A 347 3.66 43.17 31.25
C GLY A 347 4.08 43.50 29.83
N PHE A 348 5.39 43.57 29.56
CA PHE A 348 5.93 43.72 28.20
C PHE A 348 5.51 42.56 27.29
N LEU A 349 5.68 41.31 27.76
CA LEU A 349 5.35 40.11 26.97
C LEU A 349 3.85 40.08 26.62
N THR A 350 2.98 40.39 27.59
CA THR A 350 1.53 40.46 27.40
C THR A 350 1.14 41.53 26.38
N LYS A 351 1.74 42.73 26.46
CA LYS A 351 1.51 43.83 25.51
C LYS A 351 2.01 43.52 24.11
N MET A 352 3.10 42.77 23.98
CA MET A 352 3.60 42.32 22.67
C MET A 352 2.72 41.22 22.09
N ARG A 353 2.29 40.25 22.91
CA ARG A 353 1.35 39.20 22.50
C ARG A 353 0.08 39.81 21.91
N SER A 354 -0.55 40.77 22.60
CA SER A 354 -1.80 41.40 22.13
C SER A 354 -1.64 42.23 20.85
N LYS A 355 -0.42 42.64 20.49
CA LYS A 355 -0.13 43.28 19.20
C LYS A 355 0.05 42.27 18.07
N ILE A 356 0.55 41.07 18.38
CA ILE A 356 0.79 39.98 17.43
C ILE A 356 -0.52 39.24 17.16
N VAL A 357 -1.16 38.72 18.20
CA VAL A 357 -2.45 38.03 18.14
C VAL A 357 -3.57 39.07 18.25
N LYS A 358 -3.77 39.83 17.18
CA LYS A 358 -4.90 40.75 17.02
C LYS A 358 -5.63 40.47 15.73
N ARG A 359 -6.93 40.77 15.71
CA ARG A 359 -7.85 40.52 14.59
C ARG A 359 -7.28 40.93 13.23
N LYS A 360 -6.70 42.14 13.13
CA LYS A 360 -6.10 42.63 11.89
C LYS A 360 -4.98 41.70 11.37
N THR A 361 -4.03 41.35 12.24
CA THR A 361 -2.90 40.48 11.87
C THR A 361 -3.39 39.09 11.45
N LEU A 362 -4.36 38.53 12.17
CA LEU A 362 -4.91 37.22 11.87
C LEU A 362 -5.64 37.21 10.52
N ASN A 363 -6.37 38.28 10.20
CA ASN A 363 -6.98 38.41 8.88
C ASN A 363 -5.91 38.48 7.78
N ASP A 364 -4.85 39.27 7.95
CA ASP A 364 -3.79 39.43 6.96
C ASP A 364 -3.06 38.08 6.72
N ILE A 365 -2.83 37.29 7.76
CA ILE A 365 -2.25 35.94 7.65
C ILE A 365 -3.22 35.00 6.92
N ALA A 366 -4.49 35.04 7.27
CA ALA A 366 -5.50 34.17 6.66
C ALA A 366 -5.62 34.42 5.15
N ASP A 367 -5.56 35.69 4.74
CA ASP A 367 -5.58 36.10 3.34
C ASP A 367 -4.33 35.59 2.59
N GLN A 368 -3.14 35.72 3.18
CA GLN A 368 -1.89 35.18 2.60
C GLN A 368 -1.91 33.65 2.46
N MET A 369 -2.64 32.96 3.33
CA MET A 369 -2.84 31.51 3.28
C MET A 369 -3.87 31.09 2.22
N GLY A 370 -4.57 32.03 1.58
CA GLY A 370 -5.62 31.75 0.60
C GLY A 370 -6.91 31.20 1.21
N LEU A 371 -7.18 31.50 2.49
CA LEU A 371 -8.40 31.05 3.18
C LEU A 371 -9.67 31.71 2.64
N ASP A 372 -9.55 32.89 2.05
CA ASP A 372 -10.62 33.62 1.36
C ASP A 372 -11.24 32.79 0.22
N LEU A 373 -10.41 32.13 -0.60
CA LEU A 373 -10.83 31.27 -1.72
C LEU A 373 -11.57 30.00 -1.26
N ILE A 374 -11.27 29.54 -0.04
CA ILE A 374 -11.93 28.39 0.56
C ILE A 374 -13.28 28.82 1.13
N LEU A 375 -13.29 29.89 1.93
CA LEU A 375 -14.46 30.43 2.61
C LEU A 375 -15.55 30.89 1.64
N SER A 376 -15.20 31.46 0.49
CA SER A 376 -16.16 31.95 -0.50
C SER A 376 -17.12 30.86 -1.01
N ASN A 377 -16.74 29.58 -0.91
CA ASN A 377 -17.57 28.44 -1.30
C ASN A 377 -18.51 27.95 -0.18
N TYR A 378 -18.26 28.35 1.07
CA TYR A 378 -19.03 27.92 2.26
C TYR A 378 -19.87 29.07 2.84
N SER A 379 -19.54 30.32 2.53
CA SER A 379 -20.34 31.49 2.87
C SER A 379 -21.44 31.70 1.81
N GLN A 380 -22.70 31.41 2.13
CA GLN A 380 -23.84 31.74 1.25
C GLN A 380 -24.16 33.27 1.23
N GLY A 381 -23.18 34.13 1.48
CA GLY A 381 -23.34 35.59 1.59
C GLY A 381 -22.01 36.35 1.50
N ARG A 382 -22.06 37.69 1.50
CA ARG A 382 -20.87 38.56 1.43
C ARG A 382 -19.93 38.30 2.62
N MET A 383 -18.75 37.74 2.33
CA MET A 383 -17.67 37.67 3.30
C MET A 383 -17.21 39.08 3.70
N SER A 384 -17.23 39.39 4.99
CA SER A 384 -16.47 40.51 5.53
C SER A 384 -15.05 40.05 5.84
N HIS A 385 -14.07 40.92 5.60
CA HIS A 385 -12.66 40.67 5.93
C HIS A 385 -12.43 40.35 7.41
N SER A 386 -13.38 40.71 8.30
CA SER A 386 -13.34 40.37 9.72
C SER A 386 -13.61 38.89 10.02
N MET A 387 -14.22 38.14 9.09
CA MET A 387 -14.51 36.70 9.26
C MET A 387 -13.29 35.81 8.97
N LEU A 388 -12.27 36.32 8.26
CA LEU A 388 -11.06 35.58 7.90
C LEU A 388 -10.24 35.17 9.13
N GLY A 389 -9.99 36.10 10.05
CA GLY A 389 -9.25 35.83 11.28
C GLY A 389 -9.99 34.89 12.23
N ASN A 390 -11.32 34.96 12.26
CA ASN A 390 -12.16 34.01 13.00
C ASN A 390 -12.03 32.59 12.43
N ALA A 391 -12.08 32.45 11.10
CA ALA A 391 -11.91 31.16 10.44
C ALA A 391 -10.48 30.61 10.66
N LEU A 392 -9.46 31.46 10.67
CA LEU A 392 -8.08 31.06 10.98
C LEU A 392 -7.96 30.57 12.43
N GLU A 393 -8.51 31.29 13.41
CA GLU A 393 -8.54 30.84 14.80
C GLU A 393 -9.26 29.48 14.90
N ALA A 394 -10.44 29.36 14.29
CA ALA A 394 -11.20 28.11 14.29
C ALA A 394 -10.56 26.96 13.52
N LEU A 395 -9.61 27.24 12.61
CA LEU A 395 -8.84 26.23 11.88
C LEU A 395 -7.63 25.75 12.69
N VAL A 396 -7.07 26.63 13.52
CA VAL A 396 -5.97 26.31 14.43
C VAL A 396 -6.47 25.51 15.63
N GLY A 397 -7.66 25.84 16.14
CA GLY A 397 -8.36 25.05 17.16
C GLY A 397 -8.94 23.77 16.59
#